data_AF-A0A1Q3LWS2-F1
#
_entry.id   AF-A0A1Q3LWS2-F1
#
_cell.length_a   1.000
_cell.length_b   1.000
_cell.length_c   1.000
_cell.angle_alpha   90.00
_cell.angle_beta   90.00
_cell.angle_gamma   90.00
#
_symmetry.space_group_name_H-M   'P 1'
#
loop_
_entity.id
_entity.type
_entity.pdbx_description
1 polymer ?
#
loop_
_entity_poly.entity_id
_entity_poly.type
_entity_poly.pdbx_seq_one_letter_code
_entity_poly.pdbx_strand_id
1 'polypeptide(L)'
;MPVVEWFEPIMNALLGYPVKMIHNIPIWFFMCLFVVEMFFYILFRRKNRFVWMIIAGILLLIFVAWANSALNPYVLPFTIPTALYAVVFYAFGYLLKQSKALAVNNIIIVIVEALIVLLVAYFNGKVAMHRNIYGNPLLFFAGGIAGAFFIIHLSRYLSNLFKSNKLVCYLGANTLVICGFHLQTFSVIKAIVIYVLGLSLSVFSQKIGLNMLFSAVSILLCIPVIWFINRYLPFIAGKSNLKK
;
A
#
# COMPACT_ATOMS: atom_id res chain seq x y z
N MET A 1 -3.34 -13.71 26.20
CA MET A 1 -3.80 -12.80 25.12
C MET A 1 -5.21 -12.38 25.49
N PRO A 2 -5.60 -11.10 25.31
CA PRO A 2 -7.00 -10.72 25.51
C PRO A 2 -7.89 -11.58 24.61
N VAL A 3 -9.06 -11.97 25.12
CA VAL A 3 -10.05 -12.72 24.35
C VAL A 3 -10.53 -11.80 23.23
N VAL A 4 -10.18 -12.13 21.99
CA VAL A 4 -10.70 -11.44 20.80
C VAL A 4 -12.04 -12.07 20.48
N GLU A 5 -13.11 -11.30 20.51
CA GLU A 5 -14.44 -11.81 20.16
C GLU A 5 -14.47 -12.17 18.67
N TRP A 6 -15.22 -13.21 18.32
CA TRP A 6 -15.25 -13.75 16.95
C TRP A 6 -15.67 -12.71 15.89
N PHE A 7 -16.47 -11.71 16.28
CA PHE A 7 -16.95 -10.66 15.39
C PHE A 7 -16.00 -9.46 15.28
N GLU A 8 -15.04 -9.29 16.21
CA GLU A 8 -14.13 -8.15 16.19
C GLU A 8 -13.37 -8.04 14.86
N PRO A 9 -12.78 -9.11 14.27
CA PRO A 9 -12.08 -8.99 13.01
C PRO A 9 -12.96 -8.50 11.86
N ILE A 10 -14.22 -8.96 11.81
CA ILE A 10 -15.20 -8.58 10.79
C ILE A 10 -15.60 -7.12 10.98
N MET A 11 -15.95 -6.74 12.21
CA MET A 11 -16.34 -5.37 12.54
C MET A 11 -15.22 -4.38 12.23
N ASN A 12 -13.98 -4.71 12.63
CA ASN A 12 -12.83 -3.83 12.39
C ASN A 12 -12.43 -3.77 10.92
N ALA A 13 -12.67 -4.84 10.14
CA ALA A 13 -12.51 -4.81 8.69
C ALA A 13 -13.53 -3.86 8.04
N LEU A 14 -14.81 -3.95 8.43
CA LEU A 14 -15.88 -3.07 7.92
C LEU A 14 -15.67 -1.62 8.32
N LEU A 15 -15.32 -1.38 9.58
CA LEU A 15 -15.09 -0.05 10.12
C LEU A 15 -13.73 0.53 9.69
N GLY A 16 -12.85 -0.24 9.05
CA GLY A 16 -11.55 0.26 8.60
C GLY A 16 -10.55 0.57 9.73
N TYR A 17 -10.53 -0.21 10.81
CA TYR A 17 -9.65 0.00 11.97
C TYR A 17 -8.38 -0.86 11.86
N PRO A 18 -7.24 -0.32 11.38
CA PRO A 18 -6.11 -1.15 10.93
C PRO A 18 -5.44 -1.93 12.07
N VAL A 19 -5.36 -1.32 13.26
CA VAL A 19 -4.71 -1.90 14.44
C VAL A 19 -5.43 -3.18 14.92
N LYS A 20 -6.74 -3.28 14.67
CA LYS A 20 -7.57 -4.42 15.09
C LYS A 20 -7.87 -5.41 13.95
N MET A 21 -7.34 -5.21 12.75
CA MET A 21 -7.44 -6.16 11.62
C MET A 21 -6.43 -7.31 11.79
N ILE A 22 -6.58 -8.11 12.84
CA ILE A 22 -5.58 -9.10 13.29
C ILE A 22 -5.19 -10.15 12.24
N HIS A 23 -6.08 -10.46 11.29
CA HIS A 23 -5.85 -11.48 10.27
C HIS A 23 -5.26 -10.94 8.97
N ASN A 24 -5.55 -9.68 8.65
CA ASN A 24 -5.01 -9.04 7.45
C ASN A 24 -4.98 -7.52 7.60
N ILE A 25 -3.93 -6.99 8.24
CA ILE A 25 -3.75 -5.56 8.42
C ILE A 25 -3.79 -4.82 7.06
N PRO A 26 -3.00 -5.19 6.03
CA PRO A 26 -2.92 -4.49 4.73
C PRO A 26 -4.23 -4.08 4.06
N ILE A 27 -5.37 -4.70 4.35
CA ILE A 27 -6.66 -4.31 3.78
C ILE A 27 -7.08 -2.88 4.14
N TRP A 28 -6.52 -2.31 5.22
CA TRP A 28 -6.74 -0.91 5.58
C TRP A 28 -6.42 0.05 4.42
N PHE A 29 -5.43 -0.29 3.58
CA PHE A 29 -5.03 0.52 2.45
C PHE A 29 -6.15 0.64 1.41
N PHE A 30 -6.94 -0.42 1.19
CA PHE A 30 -8.05 -0.38 0.24
C PHE A 30 -9.21 0.49 0.74
N MET A 31 -9.52 0.40 2.03
CA MET A 31 -10.51 1.30 2.65
C MET A 31 -10.06 2.75 2.56
N CYS A 32 -8.77 3.01 2.83
CA CYS A 32 -8.15 4.32 2.70
C CYS A 32 -8.24 4.83 1.26
N LEU A 33 -7.88 4.00 0.27
CA LEU A 33 -7.93 4.37 -1.14
C LEU A 33 -9.34 4.73 -1.59
N PHE A 34 -10.36 3.97 -1.17
CA PHE A 34 -11.76 4.30 -1.45
C PHE A 34 -12.15 5.68 -0.91
N VAL A 35 -11.80 5.99 0.34
CA VAL A 35 -12.07 7.33 0.93
C VAL A 35 -11.27 8.43 0.23
N VAL A 36 -10.01 8.17 -0.14
CA VAL A 36 -9.19 9.08 -0.94
C VAL A 36 -9.85 9.41 -2.27
N GLU A 37 -10.39 8.41 -2.98
CA GLU A 37 -11.11 8.62 -4.24
C GLU A 37 -12.37 9.46 -4.03
N MET A 38 -13.13 9.24 -2.95
CA MET A 38 -14.28 10.08 -2.60
C MET A 38 -13.86 11.53 -2.35
N PHE A 39 -12.83 11.76 -1.52
CA PHE A 39 -12.30 13.10 -1.25
C PHE A 39 -11.81 13.77 -2.53
N PHE A 40 -11.01 13.06 -3.33
CA PHE A 40 -10.51 13.55 -4.59
C PHE A 40 -11.65 13.91 -5.55
N TYR A 41 -12.66 13.06 -5.69
CA TYR A 41 -13.83 13.36 -6.51
C TYR A 41 -14.55 14.64 -6.03
N ILE A 42 -14.81 14.79 -4.74
CA ILE A 42 -15.49 15.97 -4.20
C ILE A 42 -14.66 17.24 -4.44
N LEU A 43 -13.36 17.20 -4.20
CA LEU A 43 -12.44 18.33 -4.35
C LEU A 43 -12.25 18.74 -5.82
N PHE A 44 -12.22 17.77 -6.74
CA PHE A 44 -11.81 17.99 -8.13
C PHE A 44 -12.92 17.78 -9.17
N ARG A 45 -14.18 17.51 -8.77
CA ARG A 45 -15.31 17.32 -9.70
C ARG A 45 -15.58 18.52 -10.61
N ARG A 46 -15.16 19.75 -10.24
CA ARG A 46 -15.40 20.95 -11.06
C ARG A 46 -14.27 21.17 -12.06
N LYS A 47 -14.63 21.17 -13.34
CA LYS A 47 -13.72 21.43 -14.47
C LYS A 47 -13.32 22.92 -14.54
N ASN A 48 -12.39 23.41 -13.71
CA ASN A 48 -11.40 24.39 -14.17
C ASN A 48 -10.27 24.77 -13.20
N ARG A 49 -9.09 24.95 -13.83
CA ARG A 49 -7.75 25.40 -13.41
C ARG A 49 -6.99 24.54 -12.39
N PHE A 50 -5.94 23.90 -12.91
CA PHE A 50 -4.77 23.33 -12.20
C PHE A 50 -4.29 24.17 -11.00
N VAL A 51 -4.41 25.50 -11.08
CA VAL A 51 -4.10 26.43 -9.97
C VAL A 51 -5.03 26.23 -8.76
N TRP A 52 -6.34 26.08 -8.96
CA TRP A 52 -7.27 25.75 -7.88
C TRP A 52 -6.99 24.37 -7.30
N MET A 53 -6.41 23.46 -8.11
CA MET A 53 -6.01 22.16 -7.62
C MET A 53 -4.81 22.22 -6.69
N ILE A 54 -3.83 23.04 -7.04
CA ILE A 54 -2.66 23.29 -6.21
C ILE A 54 -3.08 24.02 -4.92
N ILE A 55 -3.93 25.05 -5.02
CA ILE A 55 -4.45 25.79 -3.86
C ILE A 55 -5.25 24.85 -2.94
N ALA A 56 -6.15 24.03 -3.49
CA ALA A 56 -6.88 23.03 -2.72
C ALA A 56 -5.94 22.00 -2.09
N GLY A 57 -4.90 21.56 -2.80
CA GLY A 57 -3.88 20.64 -2.28
C GLY A 57 -3.05 21.24 -1.14
N ILE A 58 -2.70 22.54 -1.22
CA ILE A 58 -1.98 23.26 -0.15
C ILE A 58 -2.89 23.48 1.06
N LEU A 59 -4.14 23.90 0.86
CA LEU A 59 -5.13 24.03 1.93
C LEU A 59 -5.44 22.68 2.59
N LEU A 60 -5.47 21.61 1.79
CA LEU A 60 -5.60 20.24 2.27
C LEU A 60 -4.38 19.82 3.09
N LEU A 61 -3.16 20.13 2.65
CA LEU A 61 -1.93 19.88 3.42
C LEU A 61 -1.92 20.61 4.77
N ILE A 62 -2.37 21.86 4.79
CA ILE A 62 -2.49 22.67 6.01
C ILE A 62 -3.59 22.07 6.92
N PHE A 63 -4.74 21.70 6.34
CA PHE A 63 -5.83 21.05 7.07
C PHE A 63 -5.42 19.68 7.61
N VAL A 64 -4.65 18.89 6.85
CA VAL A 64 -4.11 17.59 7.24
C VAL A 64 -3.16 17.73 8.41
N ALA A 65 -2.28 18.73 8.38
CA ALA A 65 -1.36 19.02 9.48
C ALA A 65 -2.12 19.41 10.76
N TRP A 66 -3.15 20.26 10.65
CA TRP A 66 -4.03 20.62 11.77
C TRP A 66 -4.86 19.43 12.26
N ALA A 67 -5.52 18.70 11.36
CA ALA A 67 -6.35 17.54 11.65
C ALA A 67 -5.54 16.42 12.29
N ASN A 68 -4.27 16.24 11.95
CA ASN A 68 -3.40 15.31 12.65
C ASN A 68 -3.10 15.75 14.08
N SER A 69 -2.87 17.03 14.33
CA SER A 69 -2.69 17.51 15.71
C SER A 69 -3.97 17.39 16.56
N ALA A 70 -5.16 17.53 15.95
CA ALA A 70 -6.45 17.52 16.64
C ALA A 70 -7.12 16.12 16.71
N LEU A 71 -6.95 15.29 15.69
CA LEU A 71 -7.67 14.02 15.48
C LEU A 71 -6.83 12.77 15.71
N ASN A 72 -5.50 12.85 15.75
CA ASN A 72 -4.66 11.68 16.00
C ASN A 72 -4.94 10.93 17.33
N PRO A 73 -5.48 11.55 18.41
CA PRO A 73 -5.97 10.75 19.55
C PRO A 73 -7.26 9.97 19.27
N TYR A 74 -8.03 10.32 18.24
CA TYR A 74 -9.31 9.70 17.92
C TYR A 74 -9.19 8.71 16.77
N VAL A 75 -9.77 7.52 16.97
CA VAL A 75 -9.81 6.51 15.92
C VAL A 75 -11.13 6.65 15.16
N LEU A 76 -11.08 7.34 14.03
CA LEU A 76 -12.22 7.49 13.12
C LEU A 76 -12.37 6.27 12.20
N PRO A 77 -13.61 5.90 11.85
CA PRO A 77 -13.85 4.80 10.92
C PRO A 77 -13.33 5.12 9.52
N PHE A 78 -13.24 4.09 8.70
CA PHE A 78 -12.89 4.13 7.28
C PHE A 78 -11.52 4.74 6.99
N THR A 79 -10.60 4.70 7.96
CA THR A 79 -9.24 5.27 7.82
C THR A 79 -9.22 6.74 7.39
N ILE A 80 -10.26 7.52 7.72
CA ILE A 80 -10.41 8.93 7.31
C ILE A 80 -9.16 9.78 7.61
N PRO A 81 -8.55 9.73 8.81
CA PRO A 81 -7.34 10.51 9.11
C PRO A 81 -6.19 10.16 8.16
N THR A 82 -6.03 8.87 7.86
CA THR A 82 -5.00 8.40 6.95
C THR A 82 -5.27 8.82 5.50
N ALA A 83 -6.54 8.79 5.09
CA ALA A 83 -6.98 9.21 3.77
C ALA A 83 -6.70 10.69 3.50
N LEU A 84 -6.82 11.55 4.51
CA LEU A 84 -6.47 12.97 4.42
C LEU A 84 -4.99 13.18 4.04
N TYR A 85 -4.07 12.39 4.60
CA TYR A 85 -2.66 12.41 4.16
C TYR A 85 -2.48 11.81 2.76
N ALA A 86 -3.16 10.70 2.49
CA ALA A 86 -2.97 9.93 1.26
C ALA A 86 -3.48 10.64 0.00
N VAL A 87 -4.51 11.49 0.11
CA VAL A 87 -5.06 12.25 -1.03
C VAL A 87 -4.04 13.22 -1.64
N VAL A 88 -3.03 13.67 -0.87
CA VAL A 88 -1.91 14.46 -1.41
C VAL A 88 -1.10 13.64 -2.41
N PHE A 89 -0.75 12.39 -2.07
CA PHE A 89 -0.04 11.50 -2.99
C PHE A 89 -0.89 11.15 -4.21
N TYR A 90 -2.20 10.97 -4.01
CA TYR A 90 -3.14 10.70 -5.10
C TYR A 90 -3.20 11.89 -6.08
N ALA A 91 -3.34 13.11 -5.56
CA ALA A 91 -3.32 14.33 -6.36
C ALA A 91 -1.98 14.52 -7.07
N PHE A 92 -0.86 14.29 -6.37
CA PHE A 92 0.46 14.31 -6.97
C PHE A 92 0.57 13.32 -8.14
N GLY A 93 0.13 12.07 -7.97
CA GLY A 93 0.11 11.06 -9.02
C GLY A 93 -0.77 11.46 -10.21
N TYR A 94 -1.93 12.08 -9.97
CA TYR A 94 -2.80 12.60 -11.01
C TYR A 94 -2.12 13.70 -11.85
N LEU A 95 -1.40 14.64 -11.21
CA LEU A 95 -0.63 15.67 -11.90
C LEU A 95 0.57 15.08 -12.64
N LEU A 96 1.28 14.14 -12.00
CA LEU A 96 2.44 13.46 -12.57
C LEU A 96 2.10 12.76 -13.88
N LYS A 97 0.93 12.12 -13.96
CA LYS A 97 0.40 11.47 -15.17
C LYS A 97 0.26 12.43 -16.36
N GLN A 98 0.02 13.71 -16.11
CA GLN A 98 -0.10 14.74 -17.16
C GLN A 98 1.25 15.36 -17.55
N SER A 99 2.30 15.08 -16.78
CA SER A 99 3.64 15.63 -16.97
C SER A 99 4.55 14.69 -17.78
N LYS A 100 5.66 15.23 -18.28
CA LYS A 100 6.77 14.44 -18.85
C LYS A 100 7.85 14.10 -17.81
N ALA A 101 7.60 14.30 -16.52
CA ALA A 101 8.62 14.15 -15.48
C ALA A 101 9.19 12.71 -15.37
N LEU A 102 8.43 11.71 -15.81
CA LEU A 102 8.85 10.31 -15.87
C LEU A 102 9.54 9.93 -17.20
N ALA A 103 9.83 10.87 -18.09
CA ALA A 103 10.37 10.54 -19.41
C ALA A 103 11.81 10.00 -19.36
N VAL A 104 12.62 10.55 -18.46
CA VAL A 104 14.03 10.16 -18.29
C VAL A 104 14.11 8.97 -17.34
N ASN A 105 14.87 7.95 -17.70
CA ASN A 105 15.11 6.80 -16.85
C ASN A 105 16.53 6.26 -17.06
N ASN A 106 17.35 6.33 -16.01
CA ASN A 106 18.68 5.73 -16.00
C ASN A 106 19.05 5.29 -14.57
N ILE A 107 20.09 4.46 -14.47
CA ILE A 107 20.51 3.89 -13.18
C ILE A 107 21.00 4.94 -12.18
N ILE A 108 21.58 6.05 -12.64
CA ILE A 108 22.05 7.13 -11.76
C ILE A 108 20.87 7.78 -11.05
N ILE A 109 19.77 8.07 -11.76
CA ILE A 109 18.53 8.59 -11.17
C ILE A 109 17.99 7.62 -10.12
N VAL A 110 17.93 6.33 -10.42
CA VAL A 110 17.47 5.30 -9.49
C VAL A 110 18.33 5.27 -8.22
N ILE A 111 19.66 5.37 -8.35
CA ILE A 111 20.59 5.41 -7.21
C ILE A 111 20.38 6.68 -6.38
N VAL A 112 20.28 7.85 -7.03
CA VAL A 112 20.05 9.13 -6.34
C VAL A 112 18.72 9.10 -5.57
N GLU A 113 17.65 8.64 -6.18
CA GLU A 113 16.34 8.51 -5.54
C GLU A 113 16.39 7.52 -4.38
N ALA A 114 17.08 6.38 -4.53
CA ALA A 114 17.31 5.43 -3.44
C ALA A 114 18.05 6.08 -2.26
N LEU A 115 19.11 6.85 -2.54
CA LEU A 115 19.86 7.58 -1.50
C LEU A 115 18.99 8.62 -0.80
N ILE A 116 18.17 9.37 -1.54
CA ILE A 116 17.21 10.31 -0.95
C ILE A 116 16.23 9.58 -0.04
N VAL A 117 15.67 8.45 -0.48
CA VAL A 117 14.75 7.64 0.34
C VAL A 117 15.44 7.16 1.61
N LEU A 118 16.68 6.68 1.53
CA LEU A 118 17.45 6.23 2.70
C LEU A 118 17.75 7.38 3.68
N LEU A 119 18.18 8.54 3.17
CA LEU A 119 18.45 9.74 3.98
C LEU A 119 17.17 10.22 4.68
N VAL A 120 16.07 10.34 3.94
CA VAL A 120 14.79 10.76 4.51
C VAL A 120 14.30 9.74 5.53
N ALA A 121 14.42 8.44 5.27
CA ALA A 121 14.06 7.40 6.24
C ALA A 121 14.89 7.49 7.53
N TYR A 122 16.19 7.77 7.41
CA TYR A 122 17.08 7.96 8.55
C TYR A 122 16.67 9.15 9.42
N PHE A 123 16.41 10.31 8.81
CA PHE A 123 16.05 11.53 9.56
C PHE A 123 14.60 11.58 10.03
N ASN A 124 13.66 10.98 9.28
CA ASN A 124 12.24 11.00 9.63
C ASN A 124 11.89 9.96 10.72
N GLY A 125 12.67 8.88 10.77
CA GLY A 125 12.41 7.74 11.64
C GLY A 125 11.21 6.92 11.18
N LYS A 126 10.53 6.30 12.15
CA LYS A 126 9.46 5.33 11.88
C LYS A 126 8.22 5.99 11.29
N VAL A 127 7.84 5.56 10.09
CA VAL A 127 6.54 5.87 9.48
C VAL A 127 5.66 4.62 9.53
N ALA A 128 4.42 4.77 10.01
CA ALA A 128 3.39 3.75 9.98
C ALA A 128 2.02 4.42 9.77
N MET A 129 1.67 4.65 8.50
CA MET A 129 0.40 5.30 8.13
C MET A 129 -0.84 4.61 8.69
N HIS A 130 -0.83 3.26 8.75
CA HIS A 130 -1.92 2.47 9.33
C HIS A 130 -2.14 2.72 10.84
N ARG A 131 -1.20 3.40 11.51
CA ARG A 131 -1.29 3.84 12.91
C ARG A 131 -1.26 5.37 13.03
N ASN A 132 -1.40 6.10 11.93
CA ASN A 132 -1.25 7.56 11.87
C ASN A 132 0.09 8.07 12.43
N ILE A 133 1.18 7.31 12.23
CA ILE A 133 2.53 7.70 12.61
C ILE A 133 3.26 8.18 11.35
N TYR A 134 3.58 9.47 11.28
CA TYR A 134 4.16 10.09 10.08
C TYR A 134 5.58 10.66 10.29
N GLY A 135 6.00 10.86 11.54
CA GLY A 135 7.24 11.59 11.84
C GLY A 135 7.10 13.08 11.54
N ASN A 136 8.14 13.68 10.95
CA ASN A 136 8.11 15.03 10.42
C ASN A 136 7.27 15.07 9.11
N PRO A 137 6.20 15.87 9.02
CA PRO A 137 5.32 15.89 7.84
C PRO A 137 6.02 16.25 6.52
N LEU A 138 7.01 17.15 6.55
CA LEU A 138 7.75 17.53 5.34
C LEU A 138 8.60 16.37 4.84
N LEU A 139 9.33 15.72 5.76
CA LEU A 139 10.12 14.53 5.44
C LEU A 139 9.21 13.37 5.01
N PHE A 140 8.03 13.21 5.61
CA PHE A 140 7.06 12.21 5.21
C PHE A 140 6.64 12.36 3.73
N PHE A 141 6.23 13.57 3.32
CA PHE A 141 5.83 13.80 1.92
C PHE A 141 7.02 13.74 0.97
N ALA A 142 8.17 14.33 1.33
CA ALA A 142 9.38 14.28 0.50
C ALA A 142 9.85 12.83 0.29
N GLY A 143 9.90 12.03 1.36
CA GLY A 143 10.29 10.63 1.31
C GLY A 143 9.29 9.76 0.56
N GLY A 144 7.99 9.99 0.76
CA GLY A 144 6.94 9.27 0.03
C GLY A 144 6.96 9.55 -1.49
N ILE A 145 7.15 10.81 -1.89
CA ILE A 145 7.28 11.19 -3.30
C ILE A 145 8.57 10.63 -3.89
N ALA A 146 9.71 10.77 -3.21
CA ALA A 146 10.99 10.19 -3.65
C ALA A 146 10.90 8.66 -3.78
N GLY A 147 10.24 7.99 -2.83
CA GLY A 147 9.99 6.55 -2.87
C GLY A 147 9.11 6.12 -4.04
N ALA A 148 8.09 6.91 -4.38
CA ALA A 148 7.23 6.64 -5.54
C ALA A 148 8.04 6.74 -6.85
N PHE A 149 8.83 7.80 -7.03
CA PHE A 149 9.72 7.94 -8.19
C PHE A 149 10.73 6.80 -8.26
N PHE A 150 11.41 6.49 -7.15
CA PHE A 150 12.36 5.39 -7.05
C PHE A 150 11.76 4.07 -7.56
N ILE A 151 10.59 3.68 -7.05
CA ILE A 151 9.95 2.42 -7.47
C ILE A 151 9.54 2.45 -8.94
N ILE A 152 9.06 3.58 -9.47
CA ILE A 152 8.68 3.72 -10.88
C ILE A 152 9.91 3.60 -11.79
N HIS A 153 10.98 4.36 -11.52
CA HIS A 153 12.20 4.34 -12.32
C HIS A 153 12.92 3.00 -12.21
N LEU A 154 13.01 2.42 -11.00
CA LEU A 154 13.55 1.08 -10.80
C LEU A 154 12.79 0.04 -11.63
N SER A 155 11.45 0.07 -11.57
CA SER A 155 10.61 -0.87 -12.34
C SER A 155 10.83 -0.74 -13.84
N ARG A 156 10.94 0.49 -14.36
CA ARG A 156 11.22 0.75 -15.78
C ARG A 156 12.63 0.34 -16.16
N TYR A 157 13.62 0.61 -15.32
CA TYR A 157 15.00 0.23 -15.56
C TYR A 157 15.14 -1.29 -15.64
N LEU A 158 14.56 -2.01 -14.68
CA LEU A 158 14.53 -3.48 -14.69
C LEU A 158 13.77 -4.03 -15.89
N SER A 159 12.64 -3.41 -16.27
CA SER A 159 11.89 -3.81 -17.46
C SER A 159 12.68 -3.60 -18.75
N ASN A 160 13.54 -2.58 -18.83
CA ASN A 160 14.41 -2.36 -19.99
C ASN A 160 15.55 -3.38 -20.03
N LEU A 161 16.11 -3.75 -18.87
CA LEU A 161 17.22 -4.68 -18.75
C LEU A 161 16.79 -6.14 -19.00
N PHE A 162 15.70 -6.57 -18.37
CA PHE A 162 15.24 -7.96 -18.37
C PHE A 162 14.06 -8.24 -19.30
N LYS A 163 13.56 -7.21 -19.99
CA LYS A 163 12.27 -7.22 -20.71
C LYS A 163 11.09 -7.46 -19.76
N SER A 164 9.88 -7.22 -20.28
CA SER A 164 8.66 -7.49 -19.52
C SER A 164 8.51 -9.00 -19.27
N ASN A 165 8.36 -9.38 -18.00
CA ASN A 165 8.18 -10.77 -17.58
C ASN A 165 6.70 -11.08 -17.34
N LYS A 166 6.19 -12.13 -17.99
CA LYS A 166 4.77 -12.54 -17.90
C LYS A 166 4.31 -12.83 -16.47
N LEU A 167 5.16 -13.47 -15.65
CA LEU A 167 4.83 -13.77 -14.26
C LEU A 167 4.74 -12.48 -13.43
N VAL A 168 5.69 -11.56 -13.60
CA VAL A 168 5.66 -10.26 -12.91
C VAL A 168 4.42 -9.47 -13.30
N CYS A 169 4.08 -9.41 -14.59
CA CYS A 169 2.85 -8.76 -15.05
C CYS A 169 1.60 -9.45 -14.51
N TYR A 170 1.57 -10.79 -14.46
CA TYR A 170 0.45 -11.55 -13.90
C TYR A 170 0.25 -11.26 -12.41
N LEU A 171 1.34 -11.28 -11.62
CA LEU A 171 1.29 -10.98 -10.19
C LEU A 171 0.88 -9.52 -9.96
N GLY A 172 1.44 -8.57 -10.71
CA GLY A 172 1.09 -7.14 -10.64
C GLY A 172 -0.37 -6.86 -11.00
N ALA A 173 -0.91 -7.54 -12.02
CA ALA A 173 -2.32 -7.43 -12.39
C ALA A 173 -3.29 -8.03 -11.36
N ASN A 174 -2.78 -8.78 -10.38
CA ASN A 174 -3.56 -9.42 -9.32
C ASN A 174 -3.12 -9.00 -7.91
N THR A 175 -2.40 -7.88 -7.77
CA THR A 175 -1.91 -7.37 -6.48
C THR A 175 -3.02 -7.20 -5.44
N LEU A 176 -4.24 -6.81 -5.85
CA LEU A 176 -5.38 -6.70 -4.93
C LEU A 176 -5.67 -8.03 -4.22
N VAL A 177 -5.72 -9.13 -4.98
CA VAL A 177 -5.91 -10.48 -4.42
C VAL A 177 -4.72 -10.87 -3.54
N ILE A 178 -3.49 -10.60 -3.99
CA ILE A 178 -2.29 -10.91 -3.20
C ILE A 178 -2.32 -10.20 -1.85
N CYS A 179 -2.62 -8.89 -1.81
CA CYS A 179 -2.77 -8.12 -0.59
C CYS A 179 -3.87 -8.69 0.33
N GLY A 180 -4.95 -9.24 -0.24
CA GLY A 180 -6.05 -9.87 0.49
C GLY A 180 -5.71 -11.23 1.14
N PHE A 181 -4.72 -11.96 0.62
CA PHE A 181 -4.51 -13.37 0.98
C PHE A 181 -3.08 -13.77 1.41
N HIS A 182 -2.04 -12.94 1.16
CA HIS A 182 -0.66 -13.32 1.45
C HIS A 182 -0.38 -13.58 2.95
N LEU A 183 -1.06 -12.89 3.86
CA LEU A 183 -0.92 -13.17 5.30
C LEU A 183 -1.58 -14.49 5.71
N GLN A 184 -2.67 -14.86 5.04
CA GLN A 184 -3.33 -16.16 5.22
C GLN A 184 -2.46 -17.29 4.65
N THR A 185 -1.82 -17.10 3.50
CA THR A 185 -0.84 -18.08 2.99
C THR A 185 0.36 -18.20 3.93
N PHE A 186 0.78 -17.11 4.59
CA PHE A 186 1.81 -17.16 5.63
C PHE A 186 1.37 -17.97 6.86
N SER A 187 0.10 -17.88 7.28
CA SER A 187 -0.46 -18.72 8.35
C SER A 187 -0.48 -20.20 7.95
N VAL A 188 -0.81 -20.53 6.70
CA VAL A 188 -0.74 -21.91 6.18
C VAL A 188 0.70 -22.42 6.18
N ILE A 189 1.68 -21.62 5.74
CA ILE A 189 3.10 -21.98 5.79
C ILE A 189 3.53 -22.29 7.24
N LYS A 190 3.15 -21.45 8.21
CA LYS A 190 3.46 -21.70 9.63
C LYS A 190 2.83 -23.00 10.14
N ALA A 191 1.58 -23.28 9.76
CA ALA A 191 0.90 -24.51 10.14
C ALA A 191 1.65 -25.74 9.60
N ILE A 192 2.10 -25.72 8.35
CA ILE A 192 2.90 -26.80 7.77
C ILE A 192 4.24 -26.95 8.52
N VAL A 193 4.94 -25.84 8.77
CA VAL A 193 6.24 -25.85 9.47
C VAL A 193 6.11 -26.45 10.88
N ILE A 194 5.06 -26.11 11.62
CA ILE A 194 4.85 -26.62 12.98
C ILE A 194 4.32 -28.06 12.96
N TYR A 195 3.18 -28.29 12.30
CA TYR A 195 2.42 -29.52 12.47
C TYR A 195 2.87 -30.66 11.56
N VAL A 196 3.47 -30.34 10.40
CA VAL A 196 3.94 -31.36 9.45
C VAL A 196 5.44 -31.59 9.61
N LEU A 197 6.22 -30.51 9.71
CA LEU A 197 7.68 -30.61 9.81
C LEU A 197 8.20 -30.69 11.25
N GLY A 198 7.36 -30.43 12.26
CA GLY A 198 7.77 -30.46 13.67
C GLY A 198 8.78 -29.38 14.05
N LEU A 199 8.92 -28.33 13.24
CA LEU A 199 9.90 -27.26 13.46
C LEU A 199 9.31 -26.14 14.33
N SER A 200 10.16 -25.52 15.14
CA SER A 200 9.75 -24.36 15.92
C SER A 200 9.63 -23.09 15.07
N LEU A 201 8.83 -22.13 15.54
CA LEU A 201 8.66 -20.83 14.86
C LEU A 201 9.95 -19.98 14.82
N SER A 202 11.01 -20.39 15.53
CA SER A 202 12.30 -19.69 15.49
C SER A 202 12.91 -19.68 14.08
N VAL A 203 12.56 -20.62 13.20
CA VAL A 203 13.04 -20.65 11.81
C VAL A 203 12.70 -19.35 11.04
N PHE A 204 11.61 -18.67 11.41
CA PHE A 204 11.18 -17.40 10.80
C PHE A 204 11.92 -16.16 11.33
N SER A 205 12.69 -16.26 12.41
CA SER A 205 13.32 -15.10 13.06
C SER A 205 14.84 -15.02 12.86
N GLN A 206 15.46 -16.03 12.24
CA GLN A 206 16.90 -16.24 12.35
C GLN A 206 17.70 -15.84 11.11
N LYS A 207 17.10 -15.77 9.91
CA LYS A 207 17.84 -15.50 8.66
C LYS A 207 17.03 -14.73 7.64
N ILE A 208 17.57 -13.60 7.16
CA ILE A 208 16.94 -12.76 6.13
C ILE A 208 16.61 -13.54 4.84
N GLY A 209 17.51 -14.44 4.41
CA GLY A 209 17.29 -15.26 3.22
C GLY A 209 16.10 -16.20 3.33
N LEU A 210 15.87 -16.79 4.52
CA LEU A 210 14.69 -17.62 4.77
C LEU A 210 13.42 -16.79 4.75
N ASN A 211 13.45 -15.57 5.29
CA ASN A 211 12.28 -14.67 5.27
C ASN A 211 11.92 -14.21 3.87
N MET A 212 12.92 -13.96 3.01
CA MET A 212 12.71 -13.70 1.58
C MET A 212 12.11 -14.91 0.88
N LEU A 213 12.62 -16.12 1.16
CA LEU A 213 12.07 -17.36 0.62
C LEU A 213 10.61 -17.56 1.04
N PHE A 214 10.29 -17.44 2.33
CA PHE A 214 8.91 -17.60 2.82
C PHE A 214 7.97 -16.54 2.23
N SER A 215 8.45 -15.31 2.03
CA SER A 215 7.67 -14.26 1.36
C SER A 215 7.40 -14.62 -0.11
N ALA A 216 8.40 -15.12 -0.83
CA ALA A 216 8.23 -15.58 -2.21
C ALA A 216 7.25 -16.76 -2.30
N VAL A 217 7.39 -17.77 -1.42
CA VAL A 217 6.47 -18.91 -1.33
C VAL A 217 5.06 -18.45 -1.00
N SER A 218 4.89 -17.50 -0.07
CA SER A 218 3.58 -16.92 0.28
C SER A 218 2.90 -16.27 -0.93
N ILE A 219 3.64 -15.52 -1.76
CA ILE A 219 3.11 -14.93 -3.00
C ILE A 219 2.77 -16.02 -4.03
N LEU A 220 3.62 -17.05 -4.19
CA LEU A 220 3.35 -18.16 -5.11
C LEU A 220 2.10 -18.96 -4.70
N LEU A 221 1.89 -19.16 -3.41
CA LEU A 221 0.68 -19.80 -2.87
C LEU A 221 -0.59 -18.96 -3.08
N CYS A 222 -0.46 -17.67 -3.38
CA CYS A 222 -1.60 -16.87 -3.83
C CYS A 222 -2.01 -17.19 -5.28
N ILE A 223 -1.19 -17.84 -6.10
CA ILE A 223 -1.52 -18.12 -7.52
C ILE A 223 -2.81 -18.95 -7.68
N PRO A 224 -2.99 -20.08 -6.95
CA PRO A 224 -4.26 -20.81 -6.99
C PRO A 224 -5.46 -19.97 -6.55
N VAL A 225 -5.28 -19.11 -5.54
CA VAL A 225 -6.32 -18.20 -5.04
C VAL A 225 -6.68 -17.16 -6.09
N ILE A 226 -5.68 -16.59 -6.76
CA ILE A 226 -5.86 -15.65 -7.88
C ILE A 226 -6.66 -16.32 -9.00
N TRP A 227 -6.27 -17.55 -9.39
CA TRP A 227 -6.98 -18.29 -10.43
C TRP A 227 -8.45 -18.52 -10.06
N PHE A 228 -8.70 -18.97 -8.82
CA PHE A 228 -10.05 -19.22 -8.32
C PHE A 228 -10.91 -17.94 -8.32
N ILE A 229 -10.40 -16.84 -7.74
CA ILE A 229 -11.12 -15.57 -7.68
C ILE A 229 -11.39 -15.03 -9.08
N ASN A 230 -10.40 -15.01 -9.97
CA ASN A 230 -10.60 -14.51 -11.32
C ASN A 230 -11.60 -15.34 -12.13
N ARG A 231 -11.66 -16.65 -11.88
CA ARG A 231 -12.56 -17.57 -12.59
C ARG A 231 -14.00 -17.51 -12.08
N TYR A 232 -14.17 -17.48 -10.76
CA TYR A 232 -15.48 -17.69 -10.12
C TYR A 232 -16.02 -16.45 -9.40
N LEU A 233 -15.16 -15.59 -8.88
CA LEU A 233 -15.54 -14.42 -8.06
C LEU A 233 -14.86 -13.11 -8.53
N PRO A 234 -14.81 -12.78 -9.84
CA PRO A 234 -14.01 -11.65 -10.34
C PRO A 234 -14.46 -10.29 -9.80
N PHE A 235 -15.73 -10.17 -9.38
CA PHE A 235 -16.26 -8.96 -8.75
C PHE A 235 -15.50 -8.58 -7.46
N ILE A 236 -14.93 -9.55 -6.73
CA ILE A 236 -14.11 -9.29 -5.52
C ILE A 236 -12.88 -8.48 -5.88
N ALA A 237 -12.30 -8.72 -7.05
CA ALA A 237 -11.15 -7.99 -7.57
C ALA A 237 -11.56 -6.75 -8.40
N GLY A 238 -12.83 -6.32 -8.33
CA GLY A 238 -13.36 -5.21 -9.12
C GLY A 238 -13.46 -5.50 -10.62
N LYS A 239 -13.36 -6.77 -11.05
CA LYS A 239 -13.48 -7.17 -12.45
C LYS A 239 -14.94 -7.49 -12.74
N SER A 240 -15.55 -6.80 -13.70
CA SER A 240 -16.89 -7.16 -14.16
C SER A 240 -16.82 -8.44 -15.00
N ASN A 241 -17.72 -9.39 -14.75
CA ASN A 241 -17.97 -10.56 -15.60
C ASN A 241 -18.61 -10.22 -16.97
N LEU A 242 -18.58 -8.95 -17.37
CA LEU A 242 -19.04 -8.51 -18.68
C LEU A 242 -18.10 -9.09 -19.73
N LYS A 243 -18.45 -10.28 -20.23
CA LYS A 243 -18.03 -10.76 -21.54
C LYS A 243 -18.33 -9.62 -22.53
N LYS A 244 -17.28 -8.99 -23.05
CA LYS A 244 -17.35 -8.40 -24.38
C LYS A 244 -17.31 -9.53 -25.39
#